data_AF-A0A415RHE1-F1
#
_entry.id   AF-A0A415RHE1-F1
#
_cell.length_a   1.000
_cell.length_b   1.000
_cell.length_c   1.000
_cell.angle_alpha   90.00
_cell.angle_beta   90.00
_cell.angle_gamma   90.00
#
_symmetry.space_group_name_H-M   'P 1'
#
loop_
_entity.id
_entity.type
_entity.pdbx_description
1 polymer ?
#
loop_
_entity_poly.entity_id
_entity_poly.type
_entity_poly.pdbx_seq_one_letter_code
_entity_poly.pdbx_strand_id
1 'polypeptide(L)'
;MDKVELIQSLNIKKGHVYLQNQLPAQISNAIYQYGSSEDYHVILYVDLSTGLDGSKGLIFTENNLYFQLTKKGQINYQNIQSITLKKNKKQLFVKIQTKDEHYTFSDTIFDIEQLCTVLSKLTTLEVSYDLSLHEKVLYDISIILSDIENNEYEDLELDEIELNQLDTLKGDMQGIYELDDQAYILEIELLLSRALEFFDQLGLDSDEIDELVSIREQFNQKQNQAFEQAKSMASNMGVDMDLLKNKSPEELNQMVDDLCDKFHISRNQVETLAKKFMKH
;
A
#
# COMPACT_ATOMS: atom_id res chain seq x y z
N MET A 1 -30.44 5.15 3.62
CA MET A 1 -30.17 3.76 4.00
C MET A 1 -30.03 3.75 5.51
N ASP A 2 -30.83 2.95 6.20
CA ASP A 2 -30.80 2.87 7.66
C ASP A 2 -29.51 2.16 8.15
N LYS A 3 -29.09 2.35 9.41
CA LYS A 3 -27.90 1.70 10.00
C LYS A 3 -27.93 0.18 9.86
N VAL A 4 -29.11 -0.41 10.04
CA VAL A 4 -29.33 -1.85 9.88
C VAL A 4 -28.99 -2.29 8.46
N GLU A 5 -29.55 -1.63 7.45
CA GLU A 5 -29.29 -1.92 6.03
C GLU A 5 -27.82 -1.71 5.66
N LEU A 6 -27.19 -0.66 6.21
CA LEU A 6 -25.76 -0.38 6.03
C LEU A 6 -24.90 -1.54 6.53
N ILE A 7 -25.11 -1.99 7.76
CA ILE A 7 -24.33 -3.07 8.34
C ILE A 7 -24.61 -4.40 7.63
N GLN A 8 -25.87 -4.67 7.27
CA GLN A 8 -26.24 -5.90 6.55
C GLN A 8 -25.71 -5.93 5.12
N SER A 9 -25.37 -4.77 4.53
CA SER A 9 -24.75 -4.71 3.20
C SER A 9 -23.31 -5.21 3.19
N LEU A 10 -22.64 -5.34 4.34
CA LEU A 10 -21.24 -5.77 4.43
C LEU A 10 -21.01 -7.13 3.78
N ASN A 11 -20.06 -7.17 2.85
CA ASN A 11 -19.57 -8.34 2.17
C ASN A 11 -18.49 -9.00 3.04
N ILE A 12 -18.88 -10.09 3.67
CA ILE A 12 -18.02 -10.88 4.54
C ILE A 12 -17.41 -12.03 3.71
N LYS A 13 -16.08 -11.98 3.55
CA LYS A 13 -15.32 -12.95 2.74
C LYS A 13 -15.09 -14.28 3.45
N LYS A 14 -15.20 -14.30 4.78
CA LYS A 14 -14.89 -15.48 5.60
C LYS A 14 -15.80 -15.60 6.82
N GLY A 15 -16.21 -16.83 7.11
CA GLY A 15 -17.05 -17.17 8.26
C GLY A 15 -18.50 -17.47 7.89
N HIS A 16 -19.28 -17.88 8.87
CA HIS A 16 -20.72 -18.09 8.73
C HIS A 16 -21.46 -16.83 9.15
N VAL A 17 -22.22 -16.27 8.21
CA VAL A 17 -22.93 -15.01 8.40
C VAL A 17 -24.37 -15.29 8.83
N TYR A 18 -24.81 -14.62 9.89
CA TYR A 18 -26.16 -14.68 10.42
C TYR A 18 -26.72 -13.26 10.55
N LEU A 19 -27.88 -13.04 9.96
CA LEU A 19 -28.63 -11.80 10.12
C LEU A 19 -29.48 -11.85 11.39
N GLN A 20 -29.95 -10.69 11.84
CA GLN A 20 -30.77 -10.53 13.04
C GLN A 20 -31.95 -11.52 13.17
N ASN A 21 -32.61 -11.87 12.07
CA ASN A 21 -33.77 -12.78 12.06
C ASN A 21 -33.38 -14.27 11.97
N GLN A 22 -32.09 -14.59 11.92
CA GLN A 22 -31.54 -15.93 11.70
C GLN A 22 -30.39 -16.26 12.66
N LEU A 23 -30.35 -15.59 13.83
CA LEU A 23 -29.28 -15.79 14.80
C LEU A 23 -29.31 -17.22 15.38
N PRO A 24 -28.15 -17.90 15.43
CA PRO A 24 -28.08 -19.27 15.89
C PRO A 24 -27.90 -19.32 17.41
N ALA A 25 -28.14 -20.47 18.04
CA ALA A 25 -28.08 -20.58 19.52
C ALA A 25 -26.71 -20.20 20.12
N GLN A 26 -25.62 -20.48 19.38
CA GLN A 26 -24.25 -20.17 19.80
C GLN A 26 -23.95 -18.66 19.90
N ILE A 27 -24.81 -17.77 19.40
CA ILE A 27 -24.67 -16.32 19.62
C ILE A 27 -24.59 -15.99 21.11
N SER A 28 -25.25 -16.77 21.96
CA SER A 28 -25.21 -16.60 23.41
C SER A 28 -23.79 -16.74 23.97
N ASN A 29 -23.00 -17.68 23.43
CA ASN A 29 -21.60 -17.87 23.83
C ASN A 29 -20.74 -16.70 23.32
N ALA A 30 -20.95 -16.26 22.09
CA ALA A 30 -20.24 -15.12 21.51
C ALA A 30 -20.49 -13.82 22.30
N ILE A 31 -21.76 -13.54 22.66
CA ILE A 31 -22.13 -12.39 23.50
C ILE A 31 -21.43 -12.48 24.86
N TYR A 32 -21.44 -13.65 25.50
CA TYR A 32 -20.77 -13.85 26.78
C TYR A 32 -19.25 -13.64 26.70
N GLN A 33 -18.60 -14.13 25.66
CA GLN A 33 -17.14 -14.07 25.54
C GLN A 33 -16.64 -12.68 25.14
N TYR A 34 -17.27 -12.05 24.14
CA TYR A 34 -16.77 -10.80 23.57
C TYR A 34 -17.81 -9.76 23.20
N GLY A 35 -19.11 -10.06 23.26
CA GLY A 35 -20.16 -9.06 23.10
C GLY A 35 -20.49 -8.30 24.38
N SER A 36 -21.74 -7.82 24.45
CA SER A 36 -22.28 -7.09 25.60
C SER A 36 -23.69 -7.57 25.94
N SER A 37 -24.00 -7.69 27.22
CA SER A 37 -25.36 -7.95 27.72
C SER A 37 -26.25 -6.72 27.68
N GLU A 38 -25.68 -5.52 27.53
CA GLU A 38 -26.39 -4.24 27.50
C GLU A 38 -26.67 -3.77 26.06
N ASP A 39 -25.86 -4.23 25.11
CA ASP A 39 -25.99 -3.94 23.67
C ASP A 39 -26.24 -5.25 22.90
N TYR A 40 -27.43 -5.81 23.09
CA TYR A 40 -27.80 -7.15 22.60
C TYR A 40 -28.59 -7.12 21.29
N HIS A 41 -28.84 -5.94 20.72
CA HIS A 41 -29.51 -5.81 19.42
C HIS A 41 -28.54 -6.15 18.28
N VAL A 42 -28.33 -7.44 18.06
CA VAL A 42 -27.41 -7.94 17.04
C VAL A 42 -28.05 -7.76 15.66
N ILE A 43 -27.37 -6.99 14.81
CA ILE A 43 -27.75 -6.74 13.41
C ILE A 43 -27.15 -7.81 12.50
N LEU A 44 -25.86 -8.09 12.71
CA LEU A 44 -25.06 -9.03 11.92
C LEU A 44 -24.11 -9.77 12.85
N TYR A 45 -24.11 -11.10 12.75
CA TYR A 45 -23.17 -11.97 13.46
C TYR A 45 -22.36 -12.77 12.46
N VAL A 46 -21.04 -12.83 12.64
CA VAL A 46 -20.13 -13.65 11.85
C VAL A 46 -19.41 -14.61 12.75
N ASP A 47 -19.69 -15.90 12.59
CA ASP A 47 -18.98 -16.97 13.31
C ASP A 47 -17.76 -17.42 12.51
N LEU A 48 -16.57 -17.27 13.11
CA LEU A 48 -15.28 -17.64 12.54
C LEU A 48 -14.67 -18.87 13.22
N SER A 49 -15.38 -19.50 14.15
CA SER A 49 -14.92 -20.70 14.85
C SER A 49 -15.05 -21.94 13.96
N THR A 50 -14.07 -22.84 14.01
CA THR A 50 -14.08 -24.08 13.19
C THR A 50 -15.26 -25.00 13.52
N GLY A 51 -15.78 -24.93 14.75
CA GLY A 51 -16.91 -25.73 15.23
C GLY A 51 -18.26 -24.99 15.27
N LEU A 52 -18.33 -23.74 14.82
CA LEU A 52 -19.51 -22.87 14.96
C LEU A 52 -20.04 -22.81 16.40
N ASP A 53 -19.10 -22.73 17.34
CA ASP A 53 -19.37 -22.68 18.77
C ASP A 53 -19.44 -21.23 19.30
N GLY A 54 -19.21 -20.24 18.45
CA GLY A 54 -19.20 -18.83 18.79
C GLY A 54 -17.99 -18.35 19.60
N SER A 55 -16.92 -19.16 19.70
CA SER A 55 -15.68 -18.76 20.39
C SER A 55 -14.83 -17.73 19.64
N LYS A 56 -15.10 -17.53 18.34
CA LYS A 56 -14.34 -16.61 17.48
C LYS A 56 -15.28 -15.99 16.46
N GLY A 57 -15.22 -14.68 16.25
CA GLY A 57 -16.19 -14.03 15.38
C GLY A 57 -16.29 -12.52 15.55
N LEU A 58 -17.38 -11.99 15.00
CA LEU A 58 -17.74 -10.57 14.97
C LEU A 58 -19.21 -10.43 15.31
N ILE A 59 -19.57 -9.43 16.11
CA ILE A 59 -20.96 -9.04 16.39
C ILE A 59 -21.09 -7.56 16.08
N PHE A 60 -21.97 -7.22 15.15
CA PHE A 60 -22.34 -5.84 14.84
C PHE A 60 -23.69 -5.52 15.49
N THR A 61 -23.74 -4.39 16.17
CA THR A 61 -24.95 -3.81 16.74
C THR A 61 -25.16 -2.41 16.16
N GLU A 62 -26.16 -1.67 16.64
CA GLU A 62 -26.38 -0.28 16.21
C GLU A 62 -25.23 0.69 16.58
N ASN A 63 -24.46 0.33 17.61
CA ASN A 63 -23.51 1.23 18.26
C ASN A 63 -22.08 0.69 18.28
N ASN A 64 -21.92 -0.64 18.23
CA ASN A 64 -20.62 -1.27 18.44
C ASN A 64 -20.35 -2.39 17.43
N LEU A 65 -19.07 -2.55 17.10
CA LEU A 65 -18.50 -3.75 16.55
C LEU A 65 -17.72 -4.47 17.67
N TYR A 66 -18.19 -5.63 18.08
CA TYR A 66 -17.47 -6.52 18.99
C TYR A 66 -16.77 -7.62 18.21
N PHE A 67 -15.58 -8.02 18.63
CA PHE A 67 -14.86 -9.07 17.95
C PHE A 67 -13.96 -9.89 18.87
N GLN A 68 -13.82 -11.17 18.51
CA GLN A 68 -12.81 -12.07 19.03
C GLN A 68 -12.09 -12.68 17.83
N LEU A 69 -10.89 -12.15 17.54
CA LEU A 69 -10.03 -12.64 16.45
C LEU A 69 -8.75 -13.23 17.04
N THR A 70 -7.58 -12.63 16.77
CA THR A 70 -6.34 -12.93 17.49
C THR A 70 -6.39 -12.34 18.91
N LYS A 71 -7.11 -11.23 19.07
CA LYS A 71 -7.40 -10.58 20.35
C LYS A 71 -8.89 -10.24 20.41
N LYS A 72 -9.40 -10.11 21.64
CA LYS A 72 -10.70 -9.50 21.93
C LYS A 72 -10.61 -8.00 21.67
N GLY A 73 -11.67 -7.41 21.13
CA GLY A 73 -11.79 -5.96 21.05
C GLY A 73 -13.23 -5.51 20.81
N GLN A 74 -13.42 -4.20 20.92
CA GLN A 74 -14.69 -3.52 20.74
C GLN A 74 -14.43 -2.15 20.12
N ILE A 75 -15.19 -1.80 19.09
CA ILE A 75 -15.20 -0.47 18.50
C ILE A 75 -16.58 0.13 18.69
N ASN A 76 -16.67 1.17 19.51
CA ASN A 76 -17.87 2.02 19.54
C ASN A 76 -17.78 3.02 18.37
N TYR A 77 -18.80 3.02 17.51
CA TYR A 77 -18.79 3.85 16.30
C TYR A 77 -18.67 5.36 16.62
N GLN A 78 -19.25 5.84 17.72
CA GLN A 78 -19.16 7.24 18.14
C GLN A 78 -17.79 7.64 18.67
N ASN A 79 -16.92 6.66 18.97
CA ASN A 79 -15.56 6.91 19.42
C ASN A 79 -14.53 6.84 18.28
N ILE A 80 -14.94 6.48 17.06
CA ILE A 80 -14.05 6.52 15.90
C ILE A 80 -13.72 7.99 15.60
N GLN A 81 -12.43 8.27 15.41
CA GLN A 81 -11.89 9.60 15.10
C GLN A 81 -11.39 9.69 13.66
N SER A 82 -10.83 8.60 13.13
CA SER A 82 -10.42 8.53 11.73
C SER A 82 -10.50 7.11 11.19
N ILE A 83 -10.71 7.04 9.88
CA ILE A 83 -10.71 5.81 9.08
C ILE A 83 -9.68 6.01 7.99
N THR A 84 -8.69 5.12 7.92
CA THR A 84 -7.60 5.22 6.96
C THR A 84 -7.48 3.93 6.17
N LEU A 85 -7.74 4.00 4.88
CA LEU A 85 -7.52 2.91 3.94
C LEU A 85 -6.05 2.90 3.51
N LYS A 86 -5.37 1.79 3.74
CA LYS A 86 -4.01 1.54 3.31
C LYS A 86 -3.99 0.43 2.28
N LYS A 87 -3.35 0.69 1.15
CA LYS A 87 -2.97 -0.35 0.19
C LYS A 87 -1.55 -0.79 0.51
N ASN A 88 -1.27 -2.07 0.30
CA ASN A 88 0.07 -2.60 0.20
C ASN A 88 0.08 -3.62 -0.93
N LYS A 89 0.45 -3.18 -2.14
CA LYS A 89 0.38 -3.97 -3.37
C LYS A 89 -1.02 -4.53 -3.65
N LYS A 90 -1.27 -5.80 -3.27
CA LYS A 90 -2.53 -6.53 -3.45
C LYS A 90 -3.38 -6.63 -2.19
N GLN A 91 -2.85 -6.28 -1.02
CA GLN A 91 -3.60 -6.35 0.23
C GLN A 91 -4.08 -4.97 0.66
N LEU A 92 -5.38 -4.88 0.93
CA LEU A 92 -5.99 -3.71 1.55
C LEU A 92 -6.07 -3.91 3.06
N PHE A 93 -5.85 -2.80 3.76
CA PHE A 93 -5.99 -2.71 5.20
C PHE A 93 -6.79 -1.47 5.54
N VAL A 94 -7.67 -1.55 6.54
CA VAL A 94 -8.22 -0.36 7.17
C VAL A 94 -7.59 -0.19 8.53
N LYS A 95 -7.13 1.02 8.82
CA LYS A 95 -6.80 1.48 10.16
C LYS A 95 -7.95 2.32 10.68
N ILE A 96 -8.41 2.00 11.89
CA ILE A 96 -9.48 2.72 12.58
C ILE A 96 -8.88 3.26 13.86
N GLN A 97 -8.78 4.58 13.97
CA GLN A 97 -8.37 5.24 15.20
C GLN A 97 -9.62 5.57 16.00
N THR A 98 -9.67 5.12 17.26
CA THR A 98 -10.67 5.56 18.23
C THR A 98 -10.04 6.46 19.27
N LYS A 99 -10.85 7.05 20.15
CA LYS A 99 -10.36 7.84 21.30
C LYS A 99 -9.39 7.07 22.19
N ASP A 100 -9.57 5.76 22.32
CA ASP A 100 -8.90 4.93 23.32
C ASP A 100 -7.86 3.98 22.70
N GLU A 101 -8.10 3.49 21.48
CA GLU A 101 -7.28 2.45 20.84
C GLU A 101 -7.18 2.65 19.31
N HIS A 102 -6.33 1.86 18.67
CA HIS A 102 -6.26 1.76 17.21
C HIS A 102 -6.44 0.30 16.78
N TYR A 103 -7.14 0.11 15.67
CA TYR A 103 -7.44 -1.20 15.12
C TYR A 103 -7.01 -1.28 13.67
N THR A 104 -6.48 -2.42 13.26
CA THR A 104 -6.13 -2.70 11.87
C THR A 104 -6.80 -3.99 11.43
N PHE A 105 -7.58 -3.91 10.35
CA PHE A 105 -8.17 -5.08 9.70
C PHE A 105 -7.60 -5.25 8.30
N SER A 106 -7.36 -6.50 7.91
CA SER A 106 -6.98 -6.87 6.54
C SER A 106 -8.19 -7.37 5.75
N ASP A 107 -8.04 -7.41 4.43
CA ASP A 107 -9.04 -7.91 3.47
C ASP A 107 -9.35 -9.41 3.54
N THR A 108 -8.99 -10.08 4.64
CA THR A 108 -9.17 -11.52 4.83
C THR A 108 -10.58 -11.87 5.29
N ILE A 109 -11.22 -10.99 6.06
CA ILE A 109 -12.55 -11.23 6.65
C ILE A 109 -13.59 -10.31 6.00
N PHE A 110 -13.21 -9.07 5.75
CA PHE A 110 -14.06 -8.05 5.16
C PHE A 110 -13.64 -7.78 3.72
N ASP A 111 -14.59 -7.36 2.90
CA ASP A 111 -14.28 -6.39 1.87
C ASP A 111 -13.92 -5.05 2.52
N ILE A 112 -12.64 -4.66 2.43
CA ILE A 112 -12.13 -3.50 3.17
C ILE A 112 -12.69 -2.19 2.64
N GLU A 113 -12.87 -2.04 1.33
CA GLU A 113 -13.42 -0.81 0.74
C GLU A 113 -14.87 -0.62 1.18
N GLN A 114 -15.63 -1.71 1.20
CA GLN A 114 -16.99 -1.67 1.69
C GLN A 114 -17.07 -1.42 3.19
N LEU A 115 -16.17 -2.02 4.00
CA LEU A 115 -16.09 -1.75 5.43
C LEU A 115 -15.81 -0.26 5.69
N CYS A 116 -14.85 0.33 4.98
CA CYS A 116 -14.57 1.77 5.04
C CYS A 116 -15.81 2.60 4.69
N THR A 117 -16.51 2.24 3.61
CA THR A 117 -17.73 2.93 3.17
C THR A 117 -18.84 2.86 4.23
N VAL A 118 -19.04 1.68 4.84
CA VAL A 118 -20.05 1.49 5.89
C VAL A 118 -19.68 2.29 7.13
N LEU A 119 -18.44 2.22 7.61
CA LEU A 119 -17.98 2.98 8.77
C LEU A 119 -18.03 4.48 8.54
N SER A 120 -17.64 4.95 7.34
CA SER A 120 -17.76 6.36 6.93
C SER A 120 -19.21 6.83 7.01
N LYS A 121 -20.16 6.07 6.46
CA LYS A 121 -21.59 6.41 6.54
C LYS A 121 -22.15 6.34 7.97
N LEU A 122 -21.69 5.41 8.80
CA LEU A 122 -22.12 5.29 10.20
C LEU A 122 -21.61 6.44 11.08
N THR A 123 -20.44 7.00 10.75
CA THR A 123 -19.73 7.99 11.57
C THR A 123 -19.72 9.40 10.97
N THR A 124 -20.14 9.56 9.72
CA THR A 124 -20.00 10.77 8.90
C THR A 124 -18.55 11.24 8.70
N LEU A 125 -17.57 10.36 8.94
CA LEU A 125 -16.15 10.64 8.72
C LEU A 125 -15.74 10.31 7.28
N GLU A 126 -14.84 11.10 6.72
CA GLU A 126 -14.19 10.80 5.44
C GLU A 126 -13.14 9.70 5.61
N VAL A 127 -12.98 8.90 4.56
CA VAL A 127 -11.93 7.86 4.50
C VAL A 127 -10.67 8.51 3.97
N SER A 128 -9.65 8.58 4.81
CA SER A 128 -8.30 8.99 4.39
C SER A 128 -7.56 7.83 3.72
N TYR A 129 -6.65 8.14 2.79
CA TYR A 129 -5.83 7.14 2.11
C TYR A 129 -4.38 7.25 2.61
N ASP A 130 -3.83 6.16 3.17
CA ASP A 130 -2.41 6.02 3.54
C ASP A 130 -1.70 5.25 2.43
N LEU A 131 -1.34 5.96 1.36
CA LEU A 131 -0.59 5.44 0.23
C LEU A 131 0.91 5.63 0.46
N SER A 132 1.70 4.61 0.16
CA SER A 132 3.14 4.82 -0.01
C SER A 132 3.41 5.73 -1.22
N LEU A 133 4.60 6.34 -1.30
CA LEU A 133 4.96 7.17 -2.46
C LEU A 133 4.75 6.44 -3.79
N HIS A 134 5.11 5.16 -3.86
CA HIS A 134 4.92 4.33 -5.07
C HIS A 134 3.45 4.07 -5.39
N GLU A 135 2.61 3.87 -4.37
CA GLU A 135 1.17 3.69 -4.58
C GLU A 135 0.48 4.99 -4.95
N LYS A 136 0.97 6.11 -4.42
CA LYS A 136 0.51 7.44 -4.78
C LYS A 136 0.82 7.74 -6.25
N VAL A 137 2.00 7.38 -6.75
CA VAL A 137 2.32 7.46 -8.19
C VAL A 137 1.28 6.73 -9.05
N LEU A 138 0.95 5.48 -8.70
CA LEU A 138 -0.04 4.71 -9.45
C LEU A 138 -1.45 5.34 -9.37
N TYR A 139 -1.80 5.92 -8.22
CA TYR A 139 -3.08 6.58 -8.01
C TYR A 139 -3.20 7.86 -8.85
N ASP A 140 -2.24 8.77 -8.74
CA ASP A 140 -2.24 10.07 -9.43
C ASP A 140 -2.20 9.89 -10.96
N ILE A 141 -1.35 8.96 -11.46
CA ILE A 141 -1.34 8.61 -12.89
C ILE A 141 -2.71 8.06 -13.33
N SER A 142 -3.38 7.24 -12.50
CA SER A 142 -4.69 6.68 -12.87
C SER A 142 -5.79 7.74 -12.97
N ILE A 143 -5.73 8.80 -12.15
CA ILE A 143 -6.65 9.93 -12.23
C ILE A 143 -6.42 10.66 -13.56
N ILE A 144 -5.18 11.08 -13.83
CA ILE A 144 -4.85 11.81 -15.06
C ILE A 144 -5.26 11.03 -16.30
N LEU A 145 -4.99 9.72 -16.35
CA LEU A 145 -5.39 8.87 -17.47
C LEU A 145 -6.91 8.77 -17.62
N SER A 146 -7.65 8.72 -16.51
CA SER A 146 -9.11 8.69 -16.52
C SER A 146 -9.68 10.04 -17.00
N ASP A 147 -9.08 11.15 -16.61
CA ASP A 147 -9.48 12.49 -17.03
C ASP A 147 -9.25 12.72 -18.52
N ILE A 148 -8.15 12.18 -19.06
CA ILE A 148 -7.91 12.13 -20.51
C ILE A 148 -9.01 11.31 -21.22
N GLU A 149 -9.36 10.12 -20.71
CA GLU A 149 -10.42 9.28 -21.31
C GLU A 149 -11.81 9.93 -21.24
N ASN A 150 -12.10 10.65 -20.16
CA ASN A 150 -13.37 11.33 -19.95
C ASN A 150 -13.45 12.70 -20.63
N ASN A 151 -12.39 13.10 -21.35
CA ASN A 151 -12.30 14.37 -22.06
C ASN A 151 -12.49 15.59 -21.13
N GLU A 152 -11.94 15.51 -19.92
CA GLU A 152 -11.93 16.60 -18.92
C GLU A 152 -10.93 17.70 -19.31
N TYR A 153 -9.93 17.36 -20.13
CA TYR A 153 -9.02 18.33 -20.75
C TYR A 153 -9.64 18.85 -22.05
N GLU A 154 -10.33 20.00 -21.98
CA GLU A 154 -11.20 20.53 -23.05
C GLU A 154 -10.53 20.69 -24.43
N ASP A 155 -9.21 20.92 -24.47
CA ASP A 155 -8.44 21.19 -25.69
C ASP A 155 -7.49 20.03 -26.09
N LEU A 156 -7.65 18.85 -25.49
CA LEU A 156 -6.77 17.70 -25.75
C LEU A 156 -7.31 16.84 -26.90
N GLU A 157 -6.65 16.89 -28.06
CA GLU A 157 -6.88 15.97 -29.17
C GLU A 157 -5.66 15.05 -29.34
N LEU A 158 -5.83 13.75 -29.03
CA LEU A 158 -4.76 12.77 -29.14
C LEU A 158 -4.63 12.23 -30.58
N ASP A 159 -3.40 12.15 -31.08
CA ASP A 159 -3.08 11.45 -32.32
C ASP A 159 -2.91 9.92 -32.11
N GLU A 160 -2.71 9.17 -33.20
CA GLU A 160 -2.55 7.71 -33.13
C GLU A 160 -1.32 7.27 -32.30
N ILE A 161 -0.26 8.07 -32.25
CA ILE A 161 0.95 7.76 -31.47
C ILE A 161 0.66 7.98 -29.98
N GLU A 162 0.03 9.10 -29.65
CA GLU A 162 -0.33 9.48 -28.28
C GLU A 162 -1.35 8.51 -27.68
N LEU A 163 -2.33 8.05 -28.46
CA LEU A 163 -3.26 6.99 -28.06
C LEU A 163 -2.53 5.67 -27.73
N ASN A 164 -1.56 5.27 -28.56
CA ASN A 164 -0.77 4.07 -28.29
C ASN A 164 0.10 4.20 -27.03
N GLN A 165 0.64 5.39 -26.76
CA GLN A 165 1.41 5.66 -25.55
C GLN A 165 0.52 5.59 -24.30
N LEU A 166 -0.68 6.15 -24.37
CA LEU A 166 -1.69 6.09 -23.32
C LEU A 166 -2.11 4.64 -23.01
N ASP A 167 -2.36 3.82 -24.03
CA ASP A 167 -2.65 2.39 -23.87
C ASP A 167 -1.47 1.62 -23.29
N THR A 168 -0.24 1.95 -23.69
CA THR A 168 0.98 1.36 -23.13
C THR A 168 1.13 1.68 -21.65
N LEU A 169 0.88 2.93 -21.24
CA LEU A 169 0.92 3.35 -19.84
C LEU A 169 -0.08 2.55 -18.99
N LYS A 170 -1.32 2.39 -19.47
CA LYS A 170 -2.35 1.57 -18.79
C LYS A 170 -1.94 0.11 -18.68
N GLY A 171 -1.42 -0.46 -19.77
CA GLY A 171 -0.95 -1.85 -19.80
C GLY A 171 0.14 -2.10 -18.76
N ASP A 172 1.12 -1.21 -18.68
CA ASP A 172 2.23 -1.33 -17.74
C ASP A 172 1.77 -1.17 -16.29
N MET A 173 0.85 -0.24 -16.01
CA MET A 173 0.23 -0.11 -14.70
C MET A 173 -0.46 -1.41 -14.24
N GLN A 174 -1.14 -2.11 -15.14
CA GLN A 174 -1.77 -3.39 -14.82
C GLN A 174 -0.73 -4.48 -14.55
N GLY A 175 0.34 -4.54 -15.35
CA GLY A 175 1.42 -5.52 -15.19
C GLY A 175 2.23 -5.35 -13.91
N ILE A 176 2.45 -4.10 -13.45
CA ILE A 176 3.26 -3.79 -12.27
C ILE A 176 2.74 -4.50 -11.01
N TYR A 177 1.43 -4.65 -10.85
CA TYR A 177 0.85 -5.29 -9.66
C TYR A 177 1.22 -6.78 -9.53
N GLU A 178 1.67 -7.44 -10.59
CA GLU A 178 2.06 -8.85 -10.58
C GLU A 178 3.53 -9.09 -10.21
N LEU A 179 4.32 -8.03 -10.15
CA LEU A 179 5.76 -8.09 -9.91
C LEU A 179 6.13 -8.34 -8.44
N ASP A 180 7.33 -8.88 -8.23
CA ASP A 180 7.94 -8.98 -6.90
C ASP A 180 8.23 -7.60 -6.28
N ASP A 181 8.60 -7.55 -5.00
CA ASP A 181 8.76 -6.28 -4.26
C ASP A 181 9.85 -5.36 -4.84
N GLN A 182 10.94 -5.93 -5.35
CA GLN A 182 12.03 -5.12 -5.92
C GLN A 182 11.67 -4.63 -7.32
N ALA A 183 11.15 -5.52 -8.17
CA ALA A 183 10.71 -5.17 -9.51
C ALA A 183 9.54 -4.15 -9.47
N TYR A 184 8.60 -4.31 -8.55
CA TYR A 184 7.48 -3.37 -8.36
C TYR A 184 7.94 -1.93 -8.11
N ILE A 185 8.93 -1.73 -7.24
CA ILE A 185 9.46 -0.40 -6.92
C ILE A 185 10.13 0.21 -8.15
N LEU A 186 11.02 -0.53 -8.80
CA LEU A 186 11.78 -0.05 -9.96
C LEU A 186 10.86 0.31 -11.13
N GLU A 187 9.89 -0.55 -11.45
CA GLU A 187 8.97 -0.31 -12.55
C GLU A 187 8.06 0.89 -12.28
N ILE A 188 7.72 1.19 -11.02
CA ILE A 188 6.96 2.41 -10.68
C ILE A 188 7.80 3.67 -10.88
N GLU A 189 9.08 3.65 -10.52
CA GLU A 189 9.98 4.79 -10.76
C GLU A 189 10.20 5.04 -12.26
N LEU A 190 10.29 3.97 -13.06
CA LEU A 190 10.37 4.04 -14.51
C LEU A 190 9.06 4.54 -15.12
N LEU A 191 7.92 3.99 -14.67
CA LEU A 191 6.59 4.42 -15.08
C LEU A 191 6.37 5.90 -14.79
N LEU A 192 6.74 6.37 -13.60
CA LEU A 192 6.65 7.78 -13.21
C LEU A 192 7.38 8.69 -14.19
N SER A 193 8.60 8.31 -14.54
CA SER A 193 9.43 9.09 -15.46
C SER A 193 8.78 9.17 -16.84
N ARG A 194 8.33 8.03 -17.38
CA ARG A 194 7.67 7.98 -18.69
C ARG A 194 6.32 8.69 -18.70
N ALA A 195 5.54 8.57 -17.63
CA ALA A 195 4.24 9.23 -17.50
C ALA A 195 4.41 10.75 -17.48
N LEU A 196 5.34 11.27 -16.68
CA LEU A 196 5.64 12.71 -16.64
C LEU A 196 6.14 13.24 -17.99
N GLU A 197 6.99 12.49 -18.69
CA GLU A 197 7.41 12.87 -20.06
C GLU A 197 6.24 12.91 -21.04
N PHE A 198 5.30 11.97 -20.94
CA PHE A 198 4.10 11.94 -21.76
C PHE A 198 3.15 13.09 -21.42
N PHE A 199 2.91 13.37 -20.14
CA PHE A 199 2.04 14.48 -19.73
C PHE A 199 2.62 15.85 -20.11
N ASP A 200 3.94 16.02 -20.04
CA ASP A 200 4.64 17.22 -20.53
C ASP A 200 4.51 17.37 -22.05
N GLN A 201 4.60 16.28 -22.82
CA GLN A 201 4.37 16.28 -24.27
C GLN A 201 2.95 16.73 -24.63
N LEU A 202 1.96 16.29 -23.86
CA LEU A 202 0.57 16.69 -24.00
C LEU A 202 0.28 18.10 -23.46
N GLY A 203 1.23 18.73 -22.77
CA GLY A 203 1.05 20.05 -22.16
C GLY A 203 0.00 20.08 -21.04
N LEU A 204 -0.16 18.97 -20.32
CA LEU A 204 -1.13 18.86 -19.22
C LEU A 204 -0.61 19.58 -17.97
N ASP A 205 -1.53 20.20 -17.25
CA ASP A 205 -1.28 20.87 -15.98
C ASP A 205 -2.40 20.51 -15.00
N SER A 206 -2.04 19.81 -13.91
CA SER A 206 -2.99 19.36 -12.89
C SER A 206 -2.28 19.23 -11.54
N ASP A 207 -3.05 19.31 -10.44
CA ASP A 207 -2.52 19.16 -9.09
C ASP A 207 -1.82 17.80 -8.92
N GLU A 208 -2.33 16.74 -9.55
CA GLU A 208 -1.73 15.40 -9.57
C GLU A 208 -0.36 15.39 -10.25
N ILE A 209 -0.17 16.15 -11.33
CA ILE A 209 1.13 16.24 -12.02
C ILE A 209 2.18 16.90 -11.10
N ASP A 210 1.82 17.96 -10.40
CA ASP A 210 2.69 18.62 -9.42
C ASP A 210 3.11 17.65 -8.30
N GLU A 211 2.15 16.85 -7.80
CA GLU A 211 2.43 15.81 -6.81
C GLU A 211 3.39 14.74 -7.35
N LEU A 212 3.18 14.27 -8.58
CA LEU A 212 4.05 13.30 -9.25
C LEU A 212 5.49 13.84 -9.43
N VAL A 213 5.64 15.12 -9.82
CA VAL A 213 6.95 15.78 -9.91
C VAL A 213 7.64 15.81 -8.55
N SER A 214 6.92 16.18 -7.49
CA SER A 214 7.45 16.15 -6.12
C SER A 214 7.89 14.75 -5.68
N ILE A 215 7.12 13.72 -6.02
CA ILE A 215 7.48 12.33 -5.70
C ILE A 215 8.76 11.91 -6.45
N ARG A 216 8.89 12.27 -7.74
CA ARG A 216 10.11 12.01 -8.53
C ARG A 216 11.35 12.63 -7.88
N GLU A 217 11.23 13.87 -7.40
CA GLU A 217 12.33 14.53 -6.67
C GLU A 217 12.69 13.79 -5.38
N GLN A 218 11.71 13.29 -4.62
CA GLN A 218 11.96 12.52 -3.41
C GLN A 218 12.69 11.19 -3.70
N PHE A 219 12.36 10.51 -4.81
CA PHE A 219 13.08 9.30 -5.23
C PHE A 219 14.54 9.62 -5.59
N ASN A 220 14.76 10.66 -6.40
CA ASN A 220 16.11 11.11 -6.77
C ASN A 220 16.94 11.51 -5.54
N GLN A 221 16.35 12.21 -4.57
CA GLN A 221 17.03 12.58 -3.33
C GLN A 221 17.44 11.36 -2.51
N LYS A 222 16.58 10.36 -2.37
CA LYS A 222 16.92 9.11 -1.67
C LYS A 222 18.04 8.36 -2.36
N GLN A 223 18.02 8.28 -3.69
CA GLN A 223 19.07 7.63 -4.46
C GLN A 223 20.41 8.36 -4.29
N ASN A 224 20.40 9.70 -4.36
CA ASN A 224 21.61 10.51 -4.13
C ASN A 224 22.15 10.38 -2.71
N GLN A 225 21.28 10.36 -1.69
CA GLN A 225 21.71 10.14 -0.30
C GLN A 225 22.32 8.76 -0.10
N ALA A 226 21.74 7.71 -0.68
CA ALA A 226 22.31 6.36 -0.63
C ALA A 226 23.67 6.30 -1.35
N PHE A 227 23.79 6.96 -2.50
CA PHE A 227 25.04 7.06 -3.24
C PHE A 227 26.13 7.80 -2.45
N GLU A 228 25.81 8.94 -1.83
CA GLU A 228 26.77 9.69 -1.00
C GLU A 228 27.18 8.90 0.25
N GLN A 229 26.26 8.16 0.87
CA GLN A 229 26.60 7.25 1.97
C GLN A 229 27.55 6.14 1.50
N ALA A 230 27.25 5.48 0.38
CA ALA A 230 28.12 4.47 -0.21
C ALA A 230 29.50 5.04 -0.58
N LYS A 231 29.55 6.25 -1.14
CA LYS A 231 30.79 6.97 -1.47
C LYS A 231 31.61 7.27 -0.21
N SER A 232 30.96 7.71 0.87
CA SER A 232 31.63 7.97 2.15
C SER A 232 32.21 6.68 2.77
N MET A 233 31.49 5.56 2.68
CA MET A 233 31.98 4.25 3.15
C MET A 233 33.17 3.77 2.31
N ALA A 234 33.08 3.88 0.98
CA ALA A 234 34.18 3.54 0.07
C ALA A 234 35.44 4.38 0.38
N SER A 235 35.27 5.69 0.55
CA SER A 235 36.36 6.61 0.92
C SER A 235 36.99 6.22 2.26
N ASN A 236 36.18 5.88 3.27
CA ASN A 236 36.65 5.39 4.57
C ASN A 236 37.39 4.05 4.48
N MET A 237 37.12 3.24 3.45
CA MET A 237 37.84 1.99 3.15
C MET A 237 39.06 2.21 2.25
N GLY A 238 39.41 3.47 1.93
CA GLY A 238 40.55 3.83 1.08
C GLY A 238 40.28 3.72 -0.42
N VAL A 239 39.01 3.61 -0.83
CA VAL A 239 38.56 3.55 -2.22
C VAL A 239 37.97 4.91 -2.60
N ASP A 240 38.70 5.66 -3.43
CA ASP A 240 38.19 6.91 -3.99
C ASP A 240 37.33 6.62 -5.23
N MET A 241 36.02 6.74 -5.08
CA MET A 241 35.05 6.46 -6.14
C MET A 241 35.13 7.47 -7.30
N ASP A 242 35.66 8.67 -7.09
CA ASP A 242 35.82 9.66 -8.15
C ASP A 242 37.00 9.31 -9.08
N LEU A 243 38.00 8.58 -8.58
CA LEU A 243 39.09 8.02 -9.39
C LEU A 243 38.63 6.83 -10.25
N LEU A 244 37.52 6.16 -9.92
CA LEU A 244 37.00 5.00 -10.66
C LEU A 244 36.20 5.39 -11.91
N LYS A 245 35.54 6.56 -11.91
CA LYS A 245 34.67 7.02 -13.02
C LYS A 245 35.40 7.22 -14.36
N ASN A 246 36.72 7.45 -14.32
CA ASN A 246 37.53 7.75 -15.50
C ASN A 246 38.60 6.68 -15.78
N LYS A 247 38.56 5.53 -15.11
CA LYS A 247 39.56 4.47 -15.24
C LYS A 247 39.16 3.40 -16.22
N SER A 248 40.14 2.88 -16.96
CA SER A 248 39.90 1.77 -17.88
C SER A 248 39.63 0.47 -17.11
N PRO A 249 38.98 -0.54 -17.74
CA PRO A 249 38.77 -1.86 -17.14
C PRO A 249 40.07 -2.53 -16.65
N GLU A 250 41.20 -2.23 -17.28
CA GLU A 250 42.52 -2.75 -16.92
C GLU A 250 43.06 -2.08 -15.64
N GLU A 251 42.88 -0.76 -15.50
CA GLU A 251 43.26 -0.02 -14.29
C GLU A 251 42.39 -0.40 -13.08
N LEU A 252 41.11 -0.67 -13.30
CA LEU A 252 40.19 -1.17 -12.27
C LEU A 252 40.61 -2.57 -11.80
N ASN A 253 40.99 -3.45 -12.71
CA ASN A 253 41.51 -4.77 -12.37
C ASN A 253 42.82 -4.69 -11.58
N GLN A 254 43.69 -3.75 -11.94
CA GLN A 254 44.95 -3.54 -11.24
C GLN A 254 44.73 -2.97 -9.83
N MET A 255 43.75 -2.09 -9.62
CA MET A 255 43.35 -1.64 -8.28
C MET A 255 42.75 -2.78 -7.43
N VAL A 256 41.99 -3.68 -8.03
CA VAL A 256 41.48 -4.88 -7.34
C VAL A 256 42.64 -5.79 -6.93
N ASP A 257 43.64 -5.96 -7.79
CA ASP A 257 44.84 -6.76 -7.49
C ASP A 257 45.70 -6.08 -6.40
N ASP A 258 45.89 -4.76 -6.45
CA ASP A 258 46.58 -3.99 -5.41
C ASP A 258 45.86 -4.07 -4.05
N LEU A 259 44.52 -4.06 -4.03
CA LEU A 259 43.71 -4.26 -2.83
C LEU A 259 43.85 -5.69 -2.29
N CYS A 260 43.88 -6.70 -3.17
CA CYS A 260 44.11 -8.09 -2.79
C CYS A 260 45.49 -8.27 -2.15
N ASP A 261 46.52 -7.64 -2.72
CA ASP A 261 47.89 -7.72 -2.24
C ASP A 261 48.09 -6.95 -0.92
N LYS A 262 47.52 -5.75 -0.81
CA LYS A 262 47.68 -4.88 0.37
C LYS A 262 46.96 -5.40 1.61
N PHE A 263 45.83 -6.09 1.43
CA PHE A 263 45.03 -6.63 2.53
C PHE A 263 45.14 -8.15 2.69
N HIS A 264 45.97 -8.83 1.88
CA HIS A 264 46.12 -10.29 1.84
C HIS A 264 44.80 -11.04 1.71
N ILE A 265 43.90 -10.52 0.87
CA ILE A 265 42.57 -11.09 0.61
C ILE A 265 42.49 -11.55 -0.85
N SER A 266 41.73 -12.61 -1.11
CA SER A 266 41.58 -13.11 -2.48
C SER A 266 40.56 -12.29 -3.27
N ARG A 267 40.73 -12.22 -4.60
CA ARG A 267 39.83 -11.52 -5.52
C ARG A 267 38.37 -11.95 -5.37
N ASN A 268 38.13 -13.25 -5.17
CA ASN A 268 36.81 -13.78 -4.85
C ASN A 268 36.21 -13.22 -3.55
N GLN A 269 37.03 -12.93 -2.52
CA GLN A 269 36.55 -12.31 -1.28
C GLN A 269 36.20 -10.83 -1.48
N VAL A 270 36.99 -10.11 -2.28
CA VAL A 270 36.70 -8.71 -2.67
C VAL A 270 35.40 -8.63 -3.48
N GLU A 271 35.22 -9.52 -4.46
CA GLU A 271 33.98 -9.59 -5.26
C GLU A 271 32.77 -10.01 -4.42
N THR A 272 32.95 -10.90 -3.45
CA THR A 272 31.89 -11.30 -2.52
C THR A 272 31.50 -10.17 -1.57
N LEU A 273 32.47 -9.35 -1.14
CA LEU A 273 32.22 -8.15 -0.34
C LEU A 273 31.48 -7.10 -1.17
N ALA A 274 31.93 -6.80 -2.39
CA ALA A 274 31.26 -5.87 -3.30
C ALA A 274 29.79 -6.27 -3.57
N LYS A 275 29.54 -7.57 -3.82
CA LYS A 275 28.17 -8.11 -3.99
C LYS A 275 27.31 -8.00 -2.73
N LYS A 276 27.91 -8.00 -1.54
CA LYS A 276 27.19 -7.77 -0.27
C LYS A 276 26.89 -6.28 -0.05
N PHE A 277 27.77 -5.38 -0.48
CA PHE A 277 27.56 -3.94 -0.38
C PHE A 277 26.53 -3.41 -1.39
N MET A 278 26.33 -4.07 -2.53
CA MET A 278 25.27 -3.73 -3.50
C MET A 278 23.88 -4.32 -3.14
N LYS A 279 23.75 -5.05 -2.03
CA LYS A 279 22.49 -5.68 -1.58
C LYS A 279 21.82 -4.98 -0.39
N HIS A 280 22.30 -3.79 -0.03
CA HIS A 280 21.74 -2.91 1.00
C HIS A 280 21.60 -1.50 0.44
#